data_AF-R6ND79-F1
#
_entry.id   AF-R6ND79-F1
#
_cell.length_a   1.000
_cell.length_b   1.000
_cell.length_c   1.000
_cell.angle_alpha   90.00
_cell.angle_beta   90.00
_cell.angle_gamma   90.00
#
_symmetry.space_group_name_H-M   'P 1'
#
loop_
_entity.id
_entity.type
_entity.pdbx_description
1 polymer ?
#
loop_
_entity_poly.entity_id
_entity_poly.type
_entity_poly.pdbx_seq_one_letter_code
_entity_poly.pdbx_strand_id
1 'polypeptide(L)'
;MNNKSDGAKQFLKFLGIGYLNALVYYLSYSLLVWLGVHYIVSNAVGFVLSVISSFLLNGRLVFKEDGSKEKRVWWRVLFKVFATNFFTGLLLTSLLLKFWLDIAGLPKGMEPASAALAQSGLEISARKLAEYVAPVINLCITTPLNFFINKFWTYRQKRKTTEG
;
A
#
# COMPACT_ATOMS: atom_id res chain seq x y z
N MET A 1 26.67 -4.28 10.34
CA MET A 1 26.89 -3.71 8.99
C MET A 1 25.58 -3.81 8.23
N ASN A 2 24.98 -2.68 7.85
CA ASN A 2 23.70 -2.66 7.14
C ASN A 2 24.02 -2.69 5.64
N ASN A 3 24.04 -3.88 5.05
CA ASN A 3 24.38 -4.02 3.64
C ASN A 3 23.24 -3.42 2.81
N LYS A 4 23.56 -2.60 1.81
CA LYS A 4 22.58 -1.99 0.89
C LYS A 4 21.65 -3.06 0.26
N SER A 5 22.13 -4.31 0.14
CA SER A 5 21.37 -5.48 -0.31
C SER A 5 20.25 -5.92 0.64
N ASP A 6 20.34 -5.65 1.94
CA ASP A 6 19.29 -6.00 2.90
C ASP A 6 18.07 -5.10 2.74
N GLY A 7 18.29 -3.82 2.41
CA GLY A 7 17.21 -2.88 2.12
C GLY A 7 16.41 -3.26 0.86
N ALA A 8 17.10 -3.61 -0.22
CA ALA A 8 16.46 -4.04 -1.47
C ALA A 8 15.69 -5.36 -1.30
N LYS A 9 16.27 -6.35 -0.60
CA LYS A 9 15.58 -7.60 -0.27
C LYS A 9 14.34 -7.38 0.59
N GLN A 10 14.39 -6.47 1.56
CA GLN A 10 13.23 -6.08 2.37
C GLN A 10 12.15 -5.44 1.50
N PHE A 11 12.51 -4.56 0.58
CA PHE A 11 11.56 -3.93 -0.32
C PHE A 11 10.87 -4.93 -1.24
N LEU A 12 11.61 -5.88 -1.85
CA LEU A 12 11.03 -6.94 -2.67
C LEU A 12 10.06 -7.84 -1.88
N LYS A 13 10.41 -8.22 -0.65
CA LYS A 13 9.51 -8.96 0.22
C LYS A 13 8.28 -8.14 0.61
N PHE A 14 8.44 -6.84 0.83
CA PHE A 14 7.33 -5.93 1.11
C PHE A 14 6.35 -5.85 -0.07
N LEU A 15 6.86 -5.77 -1.31
CA LEU A 15 6.03 -5.83 -2.52
C LEU A 15 5.27 -7.16 -2.62
N GLY A 16 5.96 -8.29 -2.39
CA GLY A 16 5.34 -9.62 -2.39
C GLY A 16 4.22 -9.77 -1.35
N ILE A 17 4.44 -9.25 -0.14
CA ILE A 17 3.41 -9.23 0.91
C ILE A 17 2.27 -8.28 0.55
N GLY A 18 2.56 -7.15 -0.11
CA GLY A 18 1.54 -6.24 -0.63
C GLY A 18 0.61 -6.91 -1.65
N TYR A 19 1.15 -7.75 -2.53
CA TYR A 19 0.35 -8.55 -3.45
C TYR A 19 -0.47 -9.63 -2.72
N LEU A 20 0.16 -10.36 -1.80
CA LEU A 20 -0.55 -11.36 -0.98
C LEU A 20 -1.66 -10.73 -0.14
N ASN A 21 -1.46 -9.50 0.32
CA ASN A 21 -2.48 -8.73 1.04
C ASN A 21 -3.73 -8.50 0.19
N ALA A 22 -3.58 -8.16 -1.10
CA ALA A 22 -4.69 -8.02 -2.02
C ALA A 22 -5.44 -9.34 -2.25
N LEU A 23 -4.70 -10.46 -2.33
CA LEU A 23 -5.30 -11.80 -2.41
C LEU A 23 -6.10 -12.14 -1.15
N VAL A 24 -5.54 -11.89 0.04
CA VAL A 24 -6.23 -12.12 1.31
C VAL A 24 -7.52 -11.29 1.39
N TYR A 25 -7.46 -10.01 1.00
CA TYR A 25 -8.64 -9.16 0.91
C TYR A 25 -9.70 -9.80 -0.01
N TYR A 26 -9.33 -10.12 -1.25
CA TYR A 26 -10.27 -10.61 -2.25
C TYR A 26 -10.88 -11.96 -1.88
N LEU A 27 -10.09 -12.90 -1.36
CA LEU A 27 -10.57 -14.21 -0.90
C LEU A 27 -11.49 -14.07 0.30
N SER A 28 -11.13 -13.24 1.29
CA SER A 28 -11.96 -13.02 2.48
C SER A 28 -13.29 -12.37 2.12
N TYR A 29 -13.26 -11.33 1.26
CA TYR A 29 -14.45 -10.68 0.74
C TYR A 29 -15.35 -11.67 0.01
N SER A 30 -14.78 -12.43 -0.95
CA SER A 30 -15.54 -13.35 -1.79
C SER A 30 -16.17 -14.47 -0.97
N LEU A 31 -15.44 -15.01 0.01
CA LEU A 31 -15.96 -16.04 0.91
C LEU A 31 -17.14 -15.53 1.74
N LEU A 32 -17.06 -14.33 2.30
CA LEU A 32 -18.14 -13.76 3.11
C LEU A 32 -19.39 -13.47 2.27
N VAL A 33 -19.22 -12.92 1.07
CA VAL A 33 -20.34 -12.74 0.13
C VAL A 33 -20.96 -14.07 -0.26
N TRP A 34 -20.15 -15.10 -0.51
CA TRP A 34 -20.63 -16.45 -0.81
C TRP A 34 -21.41 -17.07 0.36
N LEU A 35 -21.04 -16.76 1.61
CA LEU A 35 -21.78 -17.13 2.82
C LEU A 35 -23.05 -16.29 3.05
N GLY A 36 -23.40 -15.38 2.13
CA GLY A 36 -24.60 -14.54 2.21
C GLY A 36 -24.44 -13.27 3.06
N VAL A 37 -23.21 -12.92 3.46
CA VAL A 37 -22.96 -11.67 4.20
C VAL A 37 -23.03 -10.48 3.24
N HIS A 38 -23.68 -9.40 3.69
CA HIS A 38 -23.85 -8.17 2.92
C HIS A 38 -22.50 -7.60 2.45
N TYR A 39 -22.40 -7.22 1.18
CA TYR A 39 -21.14 -6.84 0.53
C TYR A 39 -20.38 -5.71 1.25
N ILE A 40 -21.07 -4.75 1.86
CA ILE A 40 -20.42 -3.67 2.64
C ILE A 40 -19.72 -4.23 3.88
N VAL A 41 -20.37 -5.15 4.58
CA VAL A 41 -19.81 -5.82 5.77
C VAL A 41 -18.66 -6.72 5.34
N SER A 42 -18.84 -7.50 4.27
CA SER A 42 -17.80 -8.33 3.67
C SER A 42 -16.57 -7.53 3.26
N ASN A 43 -16.77 -6.34 2.68
CA ASN A 43 -15.70 -5.41 2.31
C ASN A 43 -14.94 -4.90 3.55
N ALA A 44 -15.67 -4.45 4.58
CA ALA A 44 -15.07 -3.96 5.82
C ALA A 44 -14.25 -5.06 6.52
N VAL A 45 -14.82 -6.27 6.66
CA VAL A 45 -14.14 -7.41 7.29
C VAL A 45 -12.95 -7.87 6.45
N GLY A 46 -13.12 -8.00 5.14
CA GLY A 46 -12.04 -8.37 4.22
C GLY A 46 -10.87 -7.39 4.28
N PHE A 47 -11.15 -6.08 4.36
CA PHE A 47 -10.13 -5.05 4.53
C PHE A 47 -9.39 -5.19 5.86
N VAL A 48 -10.10 -5.38 6.98
CA VAL A 48 -9.47 -5.57 8.29
C VAL A 48 -8.60 -6.83 8.33
N LEU A 49 -9.08 -7.96 7.81
CA LEU A 49 -8.33 -9.21 7.73
C LEU A 49 -7.07 -9.08 6.88
N SER A 50 -7.18 -8.37 5.75
CA SER A 50 -6.06 -8.00 4.90
C SER A 50 -5.02 -7.19 5.68
N VAL A 51 -5.41 -6.09 6.34
CA VAL A 51 -4.49 -5.24 7.12
C VAL A 51 -3.80 -6.05 8.23
N ILE A 52 -4.53 -6.91 8.95
CA ILE A 52 -3.96 -7.77 9.99
C ILE A 52 -2.96 -8.76 9.39
N SER A 53 -3.31 -9.43 8.29
CA SER A 53 -2.42 -10.36 7.59
C SER A 53 -1.14 -9.67 7.13
N SER A 54 -1.26 -8.50 6.49
CA SER A 54 -0.13 -7.67 6.10
C SER A 54 0.72 -7.26 7.29
N PHE A 55 0.12 -6.86 8.41
CA PHE A 55 0.83 -6.51 9.64
C PHE A 55 1.66 -7.69 10.18
N LEU A 56 1.06 -8.87 10.28
CA LEU A 56 1.70 -10.08 10.81
C LEU A 56 2.85 -10.55 9.90
N LEU A 57 2.60 -10.61 8.58
CA LEU A 57 3.59 -11.05 7.60
C LEU A 57 4.74 -10.05 7.49
N ASN A 58 4.47 -8.75 7.46
CA ASN A 58 5.52 -7.73 7.41
C ASN A 58 6.37 -7.76 8.68
N GLY A 59 5.76 -7.91 9.86
CA GLY A 59 6.49 -8.04 11.12
C GLY A 59 7.38 -9.29 11.18
N ARG A 60 6.92 -10.41 10.62
CA ARG A 60 7.62 -11.71 10.70
C ARG A 60 8.63 -11.94 9.57
N LEU A 61 8.36 -11.48 8.35
CA LEU A 61 9.13 -11.84 7.15
C LEU A 61 10.02 -10.70 6.62
N VAL A 62 9.55 -9.44 6.73
CA VAL A 62 10.24 -8.26 6.18
C VAL A 62 11.04 -7.56 7.27
N PHE A 63 10.37 -7.13 8.33
CA PHE A 63 10.93 -6.31 9.38
C PHE A 63 11.19 -7.14 10.64
N LYS A 64 11.97 -8.21 10.51
CA LYS A 64 12.29 -9.11 11.63
C LYS A 64 12.80 -8.34 12.84
N GLU A 65 12.40 -8.79 14.03
CA GLU A 65 12.88 -8.22 15.28
C GLU A 65 14.33 -8.63 15.54
N ASP A 66 15.10 -7.68 16.06
CA ASP A 66 16.46 -7.88 16.55
C ASP A 66 16.40 -8.23 18.04
N GLY A 67 16.90 -9.42 18.41
CA GLY A 67 16.90 -9.91 19.80
C GLY A 67 17.77 -9.09 20.75
N SER A 68 18.68 -8.27 20.23
CA SER A 68 19.47 -7.33 21.02
C SER A 68 18.68 -6.09 21.45
N LYS A 69 17.50 -5.84 20.87
CA LYS A 69 16.65 -4.66 21.12
C LYS A 69 15.42 -4.99 21.94
N GLU A 70 14.69 -3.97 22.38
CA GLU A 70 13.41 -4.18 23.06
C GLU A 70 12.39 -4.80 22.10
N LYS A 71 11.55 -5.70 22.64
CA LYS A 71 10.42 -6.27 21.90
C LYS A 71 9.43 -5.18 21.53
N ARG A 72 8.86 -5.25 20.33
CA ARG A 72 7.84 -4.28 19.91
C ARG A 72 6.52 -4.61 20.61
N VAL A 73 5.80 -3.56 21.01
CA VAL A 73 4.44 -3.69 21.52
C VAL A 73 3.49 -3.86 20.32
N TRP A 74 2.99 -5.08 20.09
CA TRP A 74 2.25 -5.45 18.89
C TRP A 74 1.06 -4.53 18.57
N TRP A 75 0.23 -4.18 19.56
CA TRP A 75 -0.95 -3.32 19.36
C TRP A 75 -0.57 -1.89 18.93
N ARG A 76 0.55 -1.36 19.42
CA ARG A 76 1.07 -0.05 18.99
C ARG A 76 1.53 -0.10 17.54
N VAL A 77 2.11 -1.21 17.11
CA VAL A 77 2.51 -1.39 15.71
C VAL A 77 1.28 -1.54 14.82
N LEU A 78 0.29 -2.32 15.23
CA LEU A 78 -0.98 -2.47 14.50
C LEU A 78 -1.68 -1.12 14.30
N PHE A 79 -1.79 -0.30 15.36
CA PHE A 79 -2.36 1.04 15.26
C PHE A 79 -1.59 1.93 14.27
N LYS A 80 -0.25 1.88 14.29
CA LYS A 80 0.58 2.60 13.31
C LYS A 80 0.36 2.10 11.89
N VAL A 81 0.24 0.78 11.68
CA VAL A 81 -0.09 0.21 10.35
C VAL A 81 -1.43 0.74 9.86
N PHE A 82 -2.47 0.74 10.69
CA PHE A 82 -3.77 1.29 10.35
C PHE A 82 -3.67 2.79 10.01
N ALA A 83 -3.02 3.58 10.86
CA ALA A 83 -2.83 5.01 10.63
C ALA A 83 -2.09 5.27 9.31
N THR A 84 -0.98 4.58 9.05
CA THR A 84 -0.23 4.73 7.81
C THR A 84 -1.07 4.35 6.60
N ASN A 85 -1.79 3.22 6.62
CA ASN A 85 -2.64 2.82 5.49
C ASN A 85 -3.80 3.78 5.27
N PHE A 86 -4.41 4.31 6.33
CA PHE A 86 -5.48 5.31 6.21
C PHE A 86 -4.96 6.63 5.63
N PHE A 87 -3.89 7.20 6.20
CA PHE A 87 -3.34 8.48 5.74
C PHE A 87 -2.74 8.38 4.33
N THR A 88 -1.96 7.35 4.04
CA THR A 88 -1.34 7.20 2.71
C THR A 88 -2.35 6.72 1.67
N GLY A 89 -3.21 5.76 2.02
CA GLY A 89 -4.17 5.16 1.11
C GLY A 89 -5.33 6.08 0.75
N LEU A 90 -5.85 6.86 1.71
CA LEU A 90 -6.99 7.74 1.48
C LEU A 90 -6.53 9.18 1.24
N LEU A 91 -5.86 9.80 2.21
CA LEU A 91 -5.56 11.23 2.17
C LEU A 91 -4.51 11.56 1.10
N LEU A 92 -3.34 10.91 1.14
CA LEU A 92 -2.27 11.19 0.18
C LEU A 92 -2.66 10.78 -1.25
N THR A 93 -3.26 9.60 -1.44
CA THR A 93 -3.74 9.17 -2.76
C THR A 93 -4.72 10.19 -3.34
N SER A 94 -5.68 10.68 -2.55
CA SER A 94 -6.67 11.66 -3.02
C SER A 94 -6.01 12.98 -3.43
N LEU A 95 -5.06 13.46 -2.63
CA LEU A 95 -4.31 14.68 -2.96
C LEU A 95 -3.46 14.51 -4.23
N LEU A 96 -2.80 13.36 -4.38
CA LEU A 96 -2.00 13.09 -5.57
C LEU A 96 -2.87 12.94 -6.81
N LEU A 97 -4.03 12.26 -6.73
CA LEU A 97 -4.97 12.16 -7.85
C LEU A 97 -5.40 13.56 -8.31
N LYS A 98 -5.83 14.42 -7.38
CA LYS A 98 -6.19 15.80 -7.68
C LYS A 98 -5.00 16.56 -8.30
N PHE A 99 -3.81 16.38 -7.75
CA PHE A 99 -2.60 16.99 -8.28
C PHE A 99 -2.34 16.57 -9.74
N TRP A 100 -2.35 15.27 -10.05
CA TRP A 100 -2.10 14.80 -11.41
C TRP A 100 -3.15 15.27 -12.40
N LEU A 101 -4.42 15.12 -12.02
CA LEU A 101 -5.54 15.33 -12.92
C LEU A 101 -5.86 16.81 -13.14
N ASP A 102 -5.78 17.64 -12.10
CA ASP A 102 -6.27 19.02 -12.15
C ASP A 102 -5.17 20.08 -12.13
N ILE A 103 -3.98 19.78 -11.60
CA ILE A 103 -2.89 20.76 -11.44
C ILE A 103 -1.75 20.48 -12.43
N ALA A 104 -1.22 19.26 -12.46
CA ALA A 104 -0.09 18.87 -13.29
C ALA A 104 -0.46 18.70 -14.77
N GLY A 105 -1.76 18.72 -15.10
CA GLY A 105 -2.24 18.63 -16.47
C GLY A 105 -2.01 17.26 -17.12
N LEU A 106 -1.99 16.17 -16.34
CA LEU A 106 -1.85 14.81 -16.87
C LEU A 106 -2.84 14.50 -18.00
N PRO A 107 -4.13 14.92 -17.96
CA PRO A 107 -5.06 14.73 -19.07
C PRO A 107 -4.56 15.29 -20.40
N LYS A 108 -3.95 16.49 -20.39
CA LYS A 108 -3.40 17.10 -21.61
C LYS A 108 -2.22 16.29 -22.14
N GLY A 109 -1.36 15.81 -21.25
CA GLY A 109 -0.24 14.92 -21.62
C GLY A 109 -0.70 13.58 -22.22
N MET A 110 -1.93 13.15 -21.96
CA MET A 110 -2.52 11.93 -22.51
C MET A 110 -3.23 12.13 -23.85
N GLU A 111 -3.31 13.37 -24.38
CA GLU A 111 -3.95 13.66 -25.68
C GLU A 111 -3.34 12.86 -26.83
N PRO A 112 -2.01 12.76 -27.01
CA PRO A 112 -1.42 11.97 -28.08
C PRO A 112 -1.80 10.49 -28.00
N ALA A 113 -1.83 9.94 -26.78
CA ALA A 113 -2.23 8.55 -26.56
C ALA A 113 -3.72 8.33 -26.86
N SER A 114 -4.58 9.27 -26.47
CA SER A 114 -6.01 9.20 -26.80
C SER A 114 -6.27 9.28 -28.31
N ALA A 115 -5.53 10.14 -29.03
CA ALA A 115 -5.65 10.25 -30.48
C ALA A 115 -5.13 9.00 -31.20
N ALA A 116 -4.06 8.38 -30.70
CA ALA A 116 -3.56 7.11 -31.22
C ALA A 116 -4.57 5.96 -31.01
N LEU A 117 -5.26 5.92 -29.87
CA LEU A 117 -6.30 4.92 -29.59
C LEU A 117 -7.57 5.16 -30.41
N ALA A 118 -7.91 6.42 -30.69
CA ALA A 118 -9.03 6.72 -31.60
C ALA A 118 -8.78 6.15 -33.01
N GLN A 119 -7.52 6.13 -33.48
CA GLN A 119 -7.16 5.52 -34.78
C GLN A 119 -7.37 4.00 -34.81
N SER A 120 -7.33 3.31 -33.67
CA SER A 120 -7.63 1.89 -33.58
C SER A 120 -9.13 1.59 -33.40
N GLY A 121 -9.99 2.60 -33.50
CA GLY A 121 -11.45 2.50 -33.31
C GLY A 121 -11.89 2.52 -31.85
N LEU A 122 -10.98 2.86 -30.92
CA LEU A 122 -11.25 2.82 -29.48
C LEU A 122 -11.29 4.23 -28.90
N GLU A 123 -12.50 4.81 -28.87
CA GLU A 123 -12.72 6.19 -28.42
C GLU A 123 -12.67 6.31 -26.89
N ILE A 124 -11.48 6.60 -26.35
CA ILE A 124 -11.27 6.95 -24.94
C ILE A 124 -10.77 8.38 -24.85
N SER A 125 -11.43 9.21 -24.06
CA SER A 125 -10.99 10.59 -23.82
C SER A 125 -9.67 10.63 -23.05
N ALA A 126 -8.84 11.64 -23.32
CA ALA A 126 -7.55 11.83 -22.65
C ALA A 126 -7.68 11.94 -21.12
N ARG A 127 -8.76 12.56 -20.63
CA ARG A 127 -9.10 12.62 -19.20
C ARG A 127 -9.34 11.23 -18.62
N LYS A 128 -10.11 10.39 -19.30
CA LYS A 128 -10.41 9.03 -18.84
C LYS A 128 -9.16 8.14 -18.87
N LEU A 129 -8.30 8.30 -19.88
CA LEU A 129 -6.99 7.64 -19.91
C LEU A 129 -6.15 8.07 -18.70
N ALA A 130 -6.08 9.37 -18.42
CA ALA A 130 -5.36 9.89 -17.26
C ALA A 130 -5.93 9.38 -15.93
N GLU A 131 -7.25 9.19 -15.81
CA GLU A 131 -7.88 8.61 -14.62
C GLU A 131 -7.50 7.13 -14.40
N TYR A 132 -7.15 6.38 -15.44
CA TYR A 132 -6.58 5.04 -15.30
C TYR A 132 -5.08 5.06 -14.99
N VAL A 133 -4.33 6.02 -15.54
CA VAL A 133 -2.87 6.12 -15.37
C VAL A 133 -2.51 6.71 -13.99
N ALA A 134 -3.27 7.69 -13.49
CA ALA A 134 -2.96 8.39 -12.26
C ALA A 134 -2.88 7.47 -11.02
N PRO A 135 -3.78 6.49 -10.81
CA PRO A 135 -3.63 5.50 -9.74
C PRO A 135 -2.35 4.65 -9.85
N VAL A 136 -1.89 4.35 -11.07
CA VAL A 136 -0.64 3.60 -11.28
C VAL A 136 0.57 4.45 -10.90
N ILE A 137 0.59 5.72 -11.30
CA ILE A 137 1.62 6.68 -10.86
C ILE A 137 1.61 6.81 -9.33
N ASN A 138 0.42 6.91 -8.73
CA ASN A 138 0.27 6.95 -7.29
C ASN A 138 0.84 5.70 -6.63
N LEU A 139 0.56 4.50 -7.14
CA LEU A 139 1.10 3.26 -6.61
C LEU A 139 2.64 3.26 -6.60
N CYS A 140 3.27 3.79 -7.65
CA CYS A 140 4.73 3.93 -7.75
C CYS A 140 5.32 4.88 -6.70
N ILE A 141 4.54 5.80 -6.14
CA ILE A 141 4.97 6.76 -5.12
C ILE A 141 4.58 6.28 -3.71
N THR A 142 3.32 5.88 -3.53
CA THR A 142 2.77 5.50 -2.23
C THR A 142 3.37 4.19 -1.74
N THR A 143 3.70 3.25 -2.62
CA THR A 143 4.28 1.95 -2.19
C THR A 143 5.68 2.10 -1.59
N PRO A 144 6.65 2.77 -2.25
CA PRO A 144 7.95 3.07 -1.63
C PRO A 144 7.82 3.91 -0.36
N LEU A 145 6.93 4.92 -0.36
CA LEU A 145 6.69 5.74 0.82
C LEU A 145 6.19 4.91 2.00
N ASN A 146 5.20 4.02 1.77
CA ASN A 146 4.67 3.13 2.79
C ASN A 146 5.74 2.16 3.29
N PHE A 147 6.62 1.65 2.42
CA PHE A 147 7.79 0.88 2.83
C PHE A 147 8.69 1.66 3.78
N PHE A 148 9.04 2.91 3.45
CA PHE A 148 9.92 3.73 4.29
C PHE A 148 9.29 4.09 5.64
N ILE A 149 8.01 4.46 5.67
CA ILE A 149 7.27 4.71 6.91
C ILE A 149 7.26 3.44 7.77
N ASN A 150 6.98 2.28 7.16
CA ASN A 150 6.96 1.03 7.89
C ASN A 150 8.33 0.66 8.44
N LYS A 151 9.38 0.83 7.64
CA LYS A 151 10.76 0.53 8.02
C LYS A 151 11.26 1.43 9.15
N PHE A 152 11.03 2.74 9.07
CA PHE A 152 11.66 3.72 9.96
C PHE A 152 10.78 4.19 11.12
N TRP A 153 9.47 3.93 11.08
CA TRP A 153 8.55 4.39 12.11
C TRP A 153 7.64 3.30 12.67
N THR A 154 6.98 2.52 11.81
CA THR A 154 6.02 1.49 12.25
C THR A 154 6.72 0.35 12.99
N TYR A 155 7.73 -0.25 12.36
CA TYR A 155 8.48 -1.40 12.88
C TYR A 155 9.81 -0.99 13.55
N ARG A 156 10.00 0.28 13.90
CA ARG A 156 11.22 0.73 14.59
C ARG A 156 11.29 0.14 16.00
N GLN A 157 12.36 -0.61 16.32
CA GLN A 157 12.67 -1.04 17.69
C GLN A 157 13.47 0.02 18.44
N LYS A 158 13.16 0.19 19.73
CA LYS A 158 13.99 0.96 20.66
C LYS A 158 15.21 0.14 21.04
N ARG A 159 16.33 0.82 21.32
CA ARG A 159 17.49 0.17 21.94
C ARG A 159 17.10 -0.27 23.35
N LYS A 160 17.61 -1.40 23.83
CA LYS A 160 17.46 -1.76 25.25
C LYS A 160 18.11 -0.67 26.07
N THR A 161 17.35 -0.08 26.98
CA THR A 161 17.91 0.81 27.99
C THR A 161 18.65 -0.09 28.96
N THR A 162 19.99 -0.07 28.95
CA THR A 162 20.77 -0.69 30.01
C THR A 162 20.55 0.19 31.24
N GLU A 163 19.57 -0.14 32.06
CA GLU A 163 19.50 0.39 33.41
C GLU A 163 20.75 -0.14 34.13
N GLY A 164 21.66 0.79 34.45
CA GLY A 164 22.84 0.55 35.27
C GLY A 164 22.52 0.72 36.74
#